data_AF-A0AAE0QML1-F1
#
_entry.id   AF-A0AAE0QML1-F1
#
_cell.length_a   1.000
_cell.length_b   1.000
_cell.length_c   1.000
_cell.angle_alpha   90.00
_cell.angle_beta   90.00
_cell.angle_gamma   90.00
#
_symmetry.space_group_name_H-M   'P 1'
#
loop_
_entity.id
_entity.type
_entity.pdbx_description
1 polymer ?
#
loop_
_entity_poly.entity_id
_entity_poly.type
_entity_poly.pdbx_seq_one_letter_code
_entity_poly.pdbx_strand_id
1 'polypeptide(L)'
;MKISARIKGKVYRTVVRPAMLYGLETVSLRKRQESELEVAELKMLRFSLGVTSLDRIRNEYIRGTAHVGRLGDKVRETRLRWFGHVQRRE
;
A
#
# COMPACT_ATOMS: atom_id res chain seq x y z
N MET A 1 -15.07 -4.60 20.65
CA MET A 1 -13.87 -3.76 20.77
C MET A 1 -13.64 -3.04 19.43
N LYS A 2 -13.83 -1.72 19.34
CA LYS A 2 -13.58 -0.96 18.10
C LYS A 2 -12.08 -0.77 17.92
N ILE A 3 -11.50 -1.35 16.87
CA ILE A 3 -10.08 -1.18 16.54
C ILE A 3 -9.87 0.22 15.95
N SER A 4 -8.92 0.98 16.49
CA SER A 4 -8.61 2.33 16.00
C SER A 4 -8.05 2.30 14.58
N ALA A 5 -8.31 3.37 13.82
CA ALA A 5 -7.81 3.51 12.45
C ALA A 5 -6.28 3.38 12.36
N ARG A 6 -5.56 3.86 13.37
CA ARG A 6 -4.10 3.72 13.48
C ARG A 6 -3.64 2.26 13.57
N ILE A 7 -4.35 1.41 14.33
CA ILE A 7 -4.02 -0.02 14.41
C ILE A 7 -4.32 -0.69 13.07
N LYS A 8 -5.46 -0.38 12.44
CA LYS A 8 -5.80 -0.88 11.10
C LYS A 8 -4.74 -0.50 10.05
N GLY A 9 -4.29 0.74 10.08
CA GLY A 9 -3.21 1.25 9.25
C GLY A 9 -1.88 0.54 9.48
N LYS A 10 -1.54 0.26 10.75
CA LYS A 10 -0.34 -0.53 11.09
C LYS A 10 -0.42 -1.94 10.52
N VAL A 11 -1.55 -2.64 10.71
CA VAL A 11 -1.80 -3.98 10.16
C VAL A 11 -1.72 -3.97 8.64
N TYR A 12 -2.31 -2.96 7.99
CA TYR A 12 -2.25 -2.80 6.55
C TYR A 12 -0.81 -2.70 6.05
N ARG A 13 -0.01 -1.85 6.68
CA ARG A 13 1.40 -1.66 6.31
C ARG A 13 2.26 -2.90 6.52
N THR A 14 1.99 -3.70 7.56
CA THR A 14 2.85 -4.83 7.94
C THR A 14 2.44 -6.15 7.28
N VAL A 15 1.16 -6.36 7.02
CA VAL A 15 0.64 -7.65 6.52
C VAL A 15 0.10 -7.52 5.10
N VAL A 16 -0.86 -6.62 4.89
CA VAL A 16 -1.59 -6.53 3.62
C VAL A 16 -0.69 -6.02 2.51
N ARG A 17 0.09 -4.96 2.78
CA ARG A 17 0.90 -4.30 1.77
C ARG A 17 2.05 -5.18 1.26
N PRO A 18 2.84 -5.87 2.11
CA PRO A 18 3.82 -6.84 1.63
C PRO A 18 3.18 -8.01 0.88
N ALA A 19 2.03 -8.54 1.34
CA ALA A 19 1.33 -9.61 0.64
C ALA A 19 0.84 -9.18 -0.76
N MET A 20 0.34 -7.95 -0.89
CA MET A 20 -0.09 -7.38 -2.17
C MET A 20 1.10 -7.12 -3.12
N LEU A 21 2.25 -6.73 -2.58
CA LEU A 21 3.46 -6.46 -3.36
C LEU A 21 4.29 -7.72 -3.66
N TYR A 22 3.97 -8.84 -3.00
CA TYR A 22 4.63 -10.11 -3.22
C TYR A 22 4.50 -10.54 -4.68
N GLY A 23 5.63 -10.80 -5.34
CA GLY A 23 5.69 -11.14 -6.77
C GLY A 23 5.76 -9.93 -7.72
N LEU A 24 5.53 -8.70 -7.26
CA LEU A 24 5.76 -7.48 -8.05
C LEU A 24 7.22 -6.98 -7.98
N GLU A 25 8.00 -7.57 -7.09
CA GLU A 25 9.41 -7.25 -6.88
C GLU A 25 10.28 -7.70 -8.07
N THR A 26 9.90 -8.79 -8.73
CA THR A 26 10.61 -9.39 -9.87
C THR A 26 10.06 -8.95 -11.23
N VAL A 27 8.97 -8.17 -11.26
CA VAL A 27 8.28 -7.75 -12.48
C VAL A 27 8.36 -6.23 -12.68
N SER A 28 8.60 -5.82 -13.93
CA SER A 28 8.57 -4.42 -14.37
C SER A 28 7.12 -3.90 -14.44
N LEU A 29 6.63 -3.36 -13.32
CA LEU A 29 5.36 -2.61 -13.27
C LEU A 29 5.35 -1.45 -14.26
N ARG A 30 4.38 -1.47 -15.18
CA ARG A 30 4.04 -0.34 -16.05
C ARG A 30 3.26 0.70 -15.25
N LYS A 31 3.27 1.97 -15.71
CA LYS A 31 2.52 3.07 -15.06
C LYS A 31 1.03 2.79 -14.87
N ARG A 32 0.40 2.07 -15.82
CA ARG A 32 -0.98 1.62 -15.72
C ARG A 32 -1.19 0.68 -14.51
N GLN A 33 -0.31 -0.31 -14.34
CA GLN A 33 -0.40 -1.27 -13.25
C GLN A 33 -0.16 -0.59 -11.89
N GLU A 34 0.77 0.36 -11.82
CA GLU A 34 0.99 1.18 -10.62
C GLU A 34 -0.29 1.94 -10.21
N SER A 35 -0.99 2.54 -11.18
CA SER A 35 -2.27 3.22 -10.93
C SER A 35 -3.38 2.26 -10.51
N GLU A 36 -3.48 1.08 -11.11
CA GLU A 36 -4.48 0.06 -10.76
C GLU A 36 -4.26 -0.45 -9.32
N LEU A 37 -3.01 -0.63 -8.92
CA LEU A 37 -2.65 -1.03 -7.56
C LEU A 37 -2.93 0.09 -6.55
N GLU A 38 -2.70 1.36 -6.88
CA GLU A 38 -3.09 2.48 -6.01
C GLU A 38 -4.60 2.55 -5.78
N VAL A 39 -5.40 2.27 -6.82
CA VAL A 39 -6.86 2.19 -6.71
C VAL A 39 -7.28 1.02 -5.82
N ALA A 40 -6.65 -0.14 -5.98
CA ALA A 40 -6.90 -1.31 -5.14
C ALA A 40 -6.55 -1.03 -3.66
N GLU A 41 -5.40 -0.40 -3.39
CA GLU A 41 -4.98 0.03 -2.05
C GLU A 41 -6.01 0.95 -1.40
N LEU A 42 -6.46 1.99 -2.11
CA LEU A 42 -7.47 2.92 -1.60
C LEU A 42 -8.82 2.25 -1.34
N LYS A 43 -9.26 1.32 -2.21
CA LYS A 43 -10.49 0.55 -1.99
C LYS A 43 -10.40 -0.31 -0.72
N MET A 44 -9.29 -1.00 -0.52
CA MET A 44 -9.07 -1.81 0.69
C MET A 44 -9.02 -0.95 1.96
N LEU A 45 -8.35 0.21 1.91
CA LEU A 45 -8.30 1.13 3.04
C LEU A 45 -9.68 1.70 3.38
N ARG A 46 -10.46 2.10 2.37
CA ARG A 46 -11.85 2.55 2.54
C ARG A 46 -12.71 1.48 3.22
N PHE A 47 -12.64 0.25 2.72
CA PHE A 47 -13.35 -0.88 3.31
C PHE A 47 -12.96 -1.12 4.77
N SER A 48 -11.65 -1.13 5.06
CA SER A 48 -11.16 -1.32 6.43
C SER A 48 -11.60 -0.22 7.40
N LEU A 49 -11.65 1.03 6.93
CA LEU A 49 -12.07 2.18 7.72
C LEU A 49 -13.59 2.36 7.78
N GLY A 50 -14.36 1.57 7.01
CA GLY A 50 -15.81 1.71 6.91
C GLY A 50 -16.26 2.97 6.18
N VAL A 51 -15.40 3.52 5.30
CA VAL A 51 -15.67 4.73 4.53
C VAL A 51 -16.24 4.33 3.18
N THR A 52 -17.39 4.90 2.84
CA THR A 52 -18.08 4.71 1.57
C THR A 52 -17.74 5.83 0.58
N SER A 53 -18.30 5.76 -0.63
CA SER A 53 -18.24 6.85 -1.60
C SER A 53 -19.14 8.03 -1.20
N LEU A 54 -20.20 7.77 -0.43
CA LEU A 54 -21.17 8.78 0.01
C LEU A 54 -20.57 9.77 1.00
N ASP A 55 -19.58 9.34 1.78
CA ASP A 55 -18.87 10.21 2.74
C ASP A 55 -18.06 11.32 2.06
N ARG A 56 -17.84 11.24 0.73
CA ARG A 56 -17.08 12.20 -0.09
C ARG A 56 -15.70 12.55 0.48
N ILE A 57 -15.13 11.65 1.27
CA ILE A 57 -13.81 11.82 1.88
C ILE A 57 -12.73 11.69 0.80
N ARG A 58 -11.85 12.69 0.77
CA ARG A 58 -10.69 12.75 -0.12
C ARG A 58 -9.70 11.61 0.14
N ASN A 59 -9.08 11.08 -0.91
CA ASN A 59 -8.15 9.94 -0.83
C ASN A 59 -6.92 10.25 0.03
N GLU A 60 -6.48 11.50 0.04
CA GLU A 60 -5.38 12.00 0.86
C GLU A 60 -5.70 11.85 2.36
N TYR A 61 -6.94 12.11 2.76
CA TYR A 61 -7.38 11.98 4.15
C TYR A 61 -7.47 10.52 4.60
N ILE A 62 -7.91 9.62 3.71
CA ILE A 62 -7.94 8.17 3.97
C ILE A 62 -6.53 7.63 4.22
N ARG A 63 -5.58 8.00 3.37
CA ARG A 63 -4.17 7.64 3.52
C ARG A 63 -3.56 8.21 4.81
N GLY A 64 -3.85 9.48 5.11
CA GLY A 64 -3.40 10.14 6.34
C GLY A 64 -3.94 9.47 7.59
N THR A 65 -5.22 9.13 7.61
CA THR A 65 -5.90 8.43 8.72
C THR A 65 -5.30 7.05 8.99
N ALA A 66 -4.92 6.33 7.93
CA ALA A 66 -4.26 5.03 8.04
C ALA A 66 -2.72 5.13 8.23
N HIS A 67 -2.13 6.33 8.16
CA HIS A 67 -0.68 6.54 8.10
C HIS A 67 0.03 5.67 7.05
N VAL A 68 -0.58 5.58 5.85
CA VAL A 68 -0.05 4.82 4.71
C VAL A 68 0.43 5.80 3.63
N GLY A 69 1.72 5.74 3.28
CA GLY A 69 2.29 6.54 2.18
C GLY A 69 1.81 6.07 0.80
N ARG A 70 2.28 6.68 -0.29
CA ARG A 70 1.92 6.22 -1.65
C ARG A 70 2.50 4.83 -1.94
N LEU A 71 1.79 4.07 -2.77
CA LEU A 71 2.23 2.72 -3.15
C LEU A 71 3.48 2.77 -4.01
N GLY A 72 3.55 3.71 -4.96
CA GLY A 72 4.72 3.87 -5.84
C GLY A 72 6.03 4.05 -5.08
N ASP A 73 6.01 4.85 -3.99
CA ASP A 73 7.17 5.00 -3.12
C ASP A 73 7.58 3.68 -2.47
N LYS A 74 6.59 2.87 -2.05
CA LYS A 74 6.85 1.57 -1.43
C LYS A 74 7.40 0.56 -2.43
N VAL A 75 6.84 0.52 -3.65
CA VAL A 75 7.34 -0.31 -4.76
C VAL A 75 8.80 0.01 -5.05
N ARG A 76 9.13 1.30 -5.15
CA ARG A 76 10.50 1.77 -5.36
C ARG A 76 11.45 1.34 -4.24
N GLU A 77 11.04 1.52 -2.98
CA GLU A 77 11.82 1.08 -1.81
C GLU A 77 12.07 -0.43 -1.84
N THR A 78 11.04 -1.22 -2.13
CA THR A 78 11.12 -2.68 -2.21
C THR A 78 12.07 -3.14 -3.31
N ARG A 79 12.04 -2.51 -4.49
CA ARG A 79 12.97 -2.81 -5.59
C ARG A 79 14.42 -2.53 -5.23
N LEU A 80 14.68 -1.38 -4.60
CA LEU A 80 16.02 -1.03 -4.14
C LEU A 80 16.53 -2.02 -3.07
N ARG A 81 15.64 -2.47 -2.17
CA ARG A 81 15.97 -3.51 -1.19
C ARG A 81 16.32 -4.84 -1.85
N TRP A 82 15.55 -5.26 -2.85
CA TRP A 82 15.83 -6.48 -3.64
C TRP A 82 17.17 -6.37 -4.38
N PHE A 83 17.40 -5.25 -5.09
CA PHE A 83 18.66 -5.01 -5.78
C PHE A 83 19.86 -5.09 -4.83
N GLY A 84 19.78 -4.45 -3.66
CA GLY A 84 20.82 -4.56 -2.64
C GLY A 84 20.99 -5.97 -2.08
N HIS A 85 19.95 -6.80 -2.07
CA HIS A 85 20.06 -8.22 -1.69
C HIS A 85 20.84 -9.01 -2.75
N VAL A 86 20.56 -8.78 -4.04
CA VAL A 86 21.30 -9.39 -5.15
C VAL A 86 22.77 -8.98 -5.09
N GLN A 87 23.07 -7.69 -4.93
CA GLN A 87 24.45 -7.19 -4.84
C GLN A 87 25.26 -7.71 -3.65
N ARG A 88 24.62 -8.15 -2.56
CA ARG A 88 25.30 -8.76 -1.41
C ARG A 88 25.54 -10.26 -1.58
N ARG A 89 24.88 -10.88 -2.56
CA ARG A 89 25.01 -12.31 -2.87
C ARG A 89 26.11 -12.57 -3.91
N GLU A 90 26.44 -11.56 -4.71
CA GLU A 90 27.65 -11.48 -5.53
C GLU A 90 28.87 -11.10 -4.68
#